data_AF-O97898-F1
#
_entry.id   AF-O97898-F1
#
_cell.length_a   1.000
_cell.length_b   1.000
_cell.length_c   1.000
_cell.angle_alpha   90.00
_cell.angle_beta   90.00
_cell.angle_gamma   90.00
#
_symmetry.space_group_name_H-M   'P 1'
#
loop_
_entity.id
_entity.type
_entity.pdbx_description
1 polymer ?
#
loop_
_entity_poly.entity_id
_entity_poly.type
_entity_poly.pdbx_seq_one_letter_code
_entity_poly.pdbx_strand_id
1 'polypeptide(L)' 'MQLRNPHLQLGCALALRFLALVSWDIPGARALDNGLARTPTMGWLHWERFMCNLDCQEEPDSCI' A
#
# COMPACT_ATOMS: atom_id res chain seq x y z
N MET A 1 43.68 -11.89 20.05
CA MET A 1 43.33 -10.47 20.27
C MET A 1 42.97 -9.86 18.92
N GLN A 2 41.67 -9.75 18.61
CA GLN A 2 41.20 -9.12 17.38
C GLN A 2 41.41 -7.61 17.43
N LEU A 3 42.19 -7.08 16.48
CA LEU A 3 42.34 -5.66 16.22
C LEU A 3 41.01 -5.10 15.70
N ARG A 4 40.22 -4.47 16.56
CA ARG A 4 38.97 -3.80 16.16
C ARG A 4 39.34 -2.48 15.47
N ASN A 5 39.24 -2.43 14.14
CA ASN A 5 39.55 -1.22 13.36
C ASN A 5 38.48 -0.14 13.60
N PRO A 6 38.82 1.00 14.25
CA PRO A 6 37.85 1.99 14.70
C PRO A 6 37.16 2.75 13.56
N HIS A 7 37.80 2.91 12.41
CA HIS A 7 37.21 3.59 11.24
C HIS A 7 36.08 2.76 10.61
N LEU A 8 36.24 1.43 10.58
CA LEU A 8 35.20 0.51 10.10
C LEU A 8 33.97 0.52 11.03
N GLN A 9 34.19 0.60 12.34
CA GLN A 9 33.12 0.68 13.34
C GLN A 9 32.32 1.98 13.23
N LEU A 10 33.01 3.11 13.01
CA LEU A 10 32.37 4.43 12.84
C LEU A 10 31.54 4.50 11.55
N GLY A 11 32.06 3.94 10.45
CA GLY A 11 31.33 3.84 9.18
C GLY A 11 30.05 3.02 9.29
N CYS A 12 30.13 1.84 9.92
CA CYS A 12 28.95 1.00 10.18
C CYS A 12 27.92 1.72 11.08
N ALA A 13 28.37 2.40 12.14
CA ALA A 13 27.48 3.13 13.04
C ALA A 13 26.74 4.26 12.32
N LEU A 14 27.43 5.03 11.48
CA LEU A 14 26.81 6.09 10.66
C LEU A 14 25.79 5.51 9.68
N ALA A 15 26.14 4.46 8.95
CA ALA A 15 25.23 3.80 8.00
C ALA A 15 23.94 3.28 8.68
N LEU A 16 24.08 2.65 9.85
CA LEU A 16 22.93 2.17 10.63
C LEU A 16 22.04 3.33 11.12
N ARG A 17 22.64 4.46 11.51
CA ARG A 17 21.89 5.67 11.91
C ARG A 17 21.12 6.27 10.74
N PHE A 18 21.74 6.36 9.56
CA PHE A 18 21.07 6.84 8.36
C PHE A 18 19.91 5.93 7.95
N LEU A 19 20.09 4.60 7.96
CA LEU A 19 19.01 3.65 7.65
C LEU A 19 17.84 3.76 8.64
N ALA A 20 18.13 3.90 9.94
CA ALA A 20 17.11 4.06 10.96
C ALA A 20 16.30 5.36 10.75
N LEU A 21 16.97 6.48 10.44
CA LEU A 21 16.32 7.76 10.14
C LEU A 21 15.45 7.68 8.89
N VAL A 22 15.91 7.01 7.83
CA VAL A 22 15.13 6.85 6.59
C VAL A 22 13.90 5.96 6.78
N SER A 23 13.97 4.96 7.67
CA SER A 23 12.85 4.04 7.91
C SER A 23 11.77 4.57 8.86
N TRP A 24 12.05 5.64 9.62
CA TRP A 24 11.19 6.11 10.70
C TRP A 24 9.87 6.72 10.19
N ASP A 25 9.91 7.36 9.02
CA ASP A 25 8.79 8.14 8.50
C ASP A 25 7.95 7.39 7.45
N ILE A 26 8.08 6.06 7.31
CA ILE A 26 7.23 5.29 6.39
C ILE A 26 5.82 5.24 6.98
N PRO A 27 4.84 5.99 6.44
CA PRO A 27 3.49 5.95 6.95
C PRO A 27 2.86 4.63 6.49
N GLY A 28 2.66 3.71 7.43
CA GLY A 28 1.90 2.49 7.17
C GLY A 28 0.44 2.81 6.84
N ALA A 29 -0.21 1.94 6.07
CA ALA A 29 -1.65 2.03 5.86
C ALA A 29 -2.39 1.69 7.17
N ARG A 30 -3.34 2.54 7.59
CA ARG A 30 -4.25 2.24 8.70
C ARG A 30 -5.58 1.72 8.15
N ALA A 31 -6.02 0.57 8.63
CA ALA A 31 -7.34 0.05 8.32
C ALA A 31 -8.43 0.86 9.03
N LEU A 32 -9.63 0.92 8.43
CA LEU A 32 -10.81 1.49 9.05
C LEU A 32 -11.42 0.46 10.03
N ASP A 33 -11.48 0.78 11.32
CA ASP A 33 -12.01 -0.13 12.36
C ASP A 33 -13.52 0.08 12.60
N ASN A 34 -14.32 -0.27 11.60
CA ASN A 34 -15.80 -0.18 11.66
C ASN A 34 -16.49 -1.55 11.77
N GLY A 35 -15.74 -2.62 12.01
CA GLY A 35 -16.27 -3.98 12.09
C GLY A 35 -16.57 -4.66 10.75
N LEU A 36 -16.46 -3.96 9.61
CA LEU A 36 -16.70 -4.50 8.27
C LEU A 36 -15.40 -5.02 7.61
N ALA A 37 -15.54 -5.67 6.45
CA ALA A 37 -14.44 -6.16 5.63
C ALA A 37 -13.36 -6.96 6.40
N ARG A 38 -13.78 -7.72 7.43
CA ARG A 38 -12.90 -8.60 8.22
C ARG A 38 -12.32 -9.74 7.38
N THR A 39 -12.99 -10.09 6.29
CA THR A 39 -12.48 -10.87 5.16
C THR A 39 -12.60 -10.03 3.89
N PRO A 40 -11.86 -10.36 2.80
CA PRO A 40 -12.04 -9.67 1.52
C PRO A 40 -13.52 -9.63 1.12
N THR A 41 -14.01 -8.46 0.76
CA THR A 41 -15.39 -8.28 0.27
C THR A 41 -15.53 -8.98 -1.08
N MET A 42 -16.44 -9.93 -1.18
CA MET A 42 -16.78 -10.60 -2.44
C MET A 42 -18.13 -10.11 -2.94
N GLY A 43 -18.21 -9.82 -4.23
CA GLY A 43 -19.43 -9.28 -4.85
C GLY A 43 -19.26 -9.07 -6.34
N TRP A 44 -20.17 -8.28 -6.92
CA TRP A 44 -20.18 -7.94 -8.33
C TRP A 44 -20.15 -6.42 -8.50
N LEU A 45 -19.35 -5.92 -9.45
CA LEU A 45 -19.20 -4.50 -9.76
C LEU A 45 -19.34 -4.30 -11.28
N HIS A 46 -20.29 -3.47 -11.71
CA HIS A 46 -20.59 -3.31 -13.14
C HIS A 46 -19.49 -2.64 -13.95
N TRP A 47 -18.64 -1.83 -13.31
CA TRP A 47 -17.81 -0.84 -14.01
C TRP A 47 -16.94 -1.41 -15.12
N GLU A 48 -16.24 -2.53 -14.88
CA GLU A 48 -15.32 -3.11 -15.88
C GLU A 48 -16.04 -3.65 -17.13
N ARG A 49 -17.31 -4.04 -17.01
CA ARG A 49 -18.10 -4.59 -18.12
C ARG A 49 -19.01 -3.57 -18.79
N PHE A 50 -19.67 -2.72 -18.01
CA PHE A 50 -20.74 -1.82 -18.46
C PHE A 50 -20.33 -0.34 -18.45
N MET A 51 -19.22 -0.02 -17.78
CA MET A 51 -18.66 1.34 -17.73
C MET A 51 -19.71 2.37 -17.25
N CYS A 52 -19.75 3.54 -17.91
CA CYS A 52 -20.74 4.59 -17.71
C CYS A 52 -21.68 4.66 -18.93
N ASN A 53 -22.24 3.52 -19.34
CA ASN A 53 -23.23 3.52 -20.42
C ASN A 53 -24.56 4.08 -19.92
N LEU A 54 -24.94 5.26 -20.42
CA LEU A 54 -26.18 5.95 -20.08
C LEU A 54 -27.19 5.94 -21.23
N ASP A 55 -26.85 5.35 -22.38
CA ASP A 55 -27.71 5.34 -23.56
C ASP A 55 -28.71 4.19 -23.52
N CYS A 56 -29.70 4.30 -22.65
CA CYS A 56 -30.73 3.29 -22.53
C CYS A 56 -31.70 3.24 -23.72
N GLN A 57 -31.68 4.22 -24.63
CA GLN A 57 -32.53 4.18 -25.82
C GLN A 57 -31.98 3.18 -26.83
N GLU A 58 -30.69 3.25 -27.11
CA GLU A 58 -30.02 2.38 -28.06
C GLU A 58 -29.48 1.08 -27.42
N GLU A 59 -29.13 1.11 -26.12
CA GLU A 59 -28.54 -0.02 -25.38
C GLU A 59 -29.32 -0.37 -24.07
N PRO A 60 -30.59 -0.79 -24.18
CA PRO A 60 -31.46 -1.01 -23.01
C PRO A 60 -31.03 -2.15 -22.07
N ASP A 61 -30.26 -3.13 -22.59
CA ASP A 61 -29.81 -4.30 -21.81
C ASP A 61 -28.44 -4.11 -21.14
N SER A 62 -27.72 -3.03 -21.48
CA SER A 62 -26.36 -2.73 -21.00
C SER A 62 -26.20 -1.35 -20.36
N CYS A 63 -27.22 -0.50 -20.38
CA CYS A 63 -27.17 0.77 -19.65
C CYS A 63 -27.24 0.56 -18.11
N ILE A 64 -26.61 1.47 -17.36
CA ILE A 64 -26.48 1.43 -15.89
C ILE A 64 -27.17 2.62 -15.24
#